data_AF-A0A3G8ZRW8-F1
#
_entry.id   AF-A0A3G8ZRW8-F1
#
_cell.length_a   1.000
_cell.length_b   1.000
_cell.length_c   1.000
_cell.angle_alpha   90.00
_cell.angle_beta   90.00
_cell.angle_gamma   90.00
#
_symmetry.space_group_name_H-M   'P 1'
#
loop_
_entity.id
_entity.type
_entity.pdbx_description
1 polymer ?
#
loop_
_entity_poly.entity_id
_entity_poly.type
_entity_poly.pdbx_seq_one_letter_code
_entity_poly.pdbx_strand_id
1 'polypeptide(L)' 'MKTLYLRNVPEDVVRRLQQLADRDGTSLGAVAVRELSDVSRRADNPSLMAQLADLDVDISEIVETLEQERAAR' A
#
# COMPACT_ATOMS: atom_id res chain seq x y z
N MET A 1 14.20 -8.50 19.27
CA MET A 1 13.88 -8.40 17.83
C MET A 1 14.29 -9.71 17.16
N LYS A 2 13.51 -10.20 16.19
CA LYS A 2 13.87 -11.39 15.39
C LYS A 2 14.55 -10.93 14.10
N THR A 3 15.55 -11.68 13.63
CA THR A 3 16.25 -11.42 12.35
C THR A 3 15.68 -12.31 11.26
N LEU A 4 15.33 -11.71 10.12
CA LEU A 4 14.91 -12.42 8.91
C LEU A 4 16.03 -12.33 7.87
N TYR A 5 16.45 -13.48 7.34
CA TYR A 5 17.43 -13.53 6.24
C TYR A 5 16.70 -13.79 4.93
N LEU A 6 16.75 -12.81 4.03
CA LEU A 6 16.25 -12.97 2.66
C LEU A 6 17.36 -13.56 1.78
N ARG A 7 17.02 -14.58 0.99
CA ARG A 7 17.93 -15.23 0.04
C ARG A 7 17.29 -15.25 -1.34
N ASN A 8 18.13 -15.31 -2.38
CA ASN A 8 17.70 -15.35 -3.77
C ASN A 8 16.77 -14.17 -4.15
N VAL A 9 17.07 -12.98 -3.62
CA VAL A 9 16.30 -11.78 -3.94
C VAL A 9 16.64 -11.37 -5.39
N PRO A 10 15.63 -11.17 -6.25
CA PRO A 10 15.86 -10.72 -7.63
C PRO A 10 16.64 -9.41 -7.69
N GLU A 11 17.56 -9.27 -8.65
CA GLU A 11 18.43 -8.10 -8.75
C GLU A 11 17.66 -6.78 -8.93
N ASP A 12 16.56 -6.82 -9.68
CA ASP A 12 15.69 -5.67 -9.91
C ASP A 12 15.03 -5.18 -8.62
N VAL A 13 14.64 -6.12 -7.74
CA VAL A 13 14.11 -5.80 -6.41
C VAL A 13 15.18 -5.13 -5.56
N VAL A 14 16.40 -5.70 -5.51
CA VAL A 14 17.52 -5.10 -4.76
C VAL A 14 17.83 -3.71 -5.28
N ARG A 15 17.90 -3.52 -6.60
CA ARG A 15 18.17 -2.23 -7.23
C ARG A 15 17.13 -1.18 -6.85
N ARG A 16 15.85 -1.54 -6.89
CA ARG A 16 14.76 -0.63 -6.53
C ARG A 16 14.79 -0.24 -5.04
N LEU A 17 15.04 -1.21 -4.17
CA LEU A 17 15.19 -0.93 -2.73
C LEU A 17 16.43 -0.07 -2.44
N GLN A 18 17.52 -0.26 -3.18
CA GLN A 18 18.73 0.57 -3.05
C GLN A 18 18.46 2.02 -3.46
N GLN A 19 17.77 2.25 -4.58
CA GLN A 19 17.37 3.60 -5.01
C GLN A 19 16.53 4.32 -3.96
N LEU A 20 15.61 3.60 -3.30
CA LEU A 20 14.82 4.16 -2.20
C LEU A 20 15.69 4.48 -0.98
N ALA A 21 16.64 3.60 -0.66
CA ALA A 21 17.57 3.80 0.45
C ALA A 21 18.45 5.03 0.23
N ASP A 22 18.99 5.19 -0.99
CA ASP A 22 19.83 6.32 -1.38
C ASP A 22 19.03 7.65 -1.32
N ARG A 23 17.79 7.64 -1.81
CA ARG A 23 16.89 8.81 -1.77
C ARG A 23 16.55 9.22 -0.34
N ASP A 24 16.30 8.24 0.52
CA ASP A 24 15.85 8.47 1.90
C ASP A 24 17.04 8.61 2.88
N GLY A 25 18.29 8.52 2.40
CA GLY A 25 19.51 8.63 3.23
C GLY A 25 19.64 7.53 4.28
N THR A 26 19.14 6.33 3.99
CA THR A 26 19.09 5.21 4.95
C THR A 26 19.72 3.94 4.37
N SER A 27 19.76 2.86 5.16
CA SER A 27 20.28 1.57 4.70
C SER A 27 19.24 0.76 3.94
N LEU A 28 19.70 -0.10 3.02
CA LEU A 28 18.85 -1.06 2.31
C LEU A 28 18.03 -1.94 3.28
N GLY A 29 18.64 -2.38 4.37
CA GLY A 29 17.97 -3.17 5.41
C GLY A 29 16.86 -2.40 6.12
N ALA A 30 17.06 -1.10 6.38
CA ALA A 30 16.04 -0.25 6.98
C ALA A 30 14.84 -0.05 6.04
N VAL A 31 15.09 0.15 4.74
CA VAL A 31 14.01 0.18 3.73
C VAL A 31 13.29 -1.16 3.68
N ALA A 32 14.01 -2.29 3.60
CA ALA A 32 13.39 -3.61 3.56
C ALA A 32 12.48 -3.88 4.77
N VAL A 33 12.92 -3.52 5.97
CA VAL A 33 12.10 -3.65 7.19
C VAL A 33 10.87 -2.74 7.15
N ARG A 34 11.01 -1.50 6.68
CA ARG A 34 9.89 -0.57 6.50
C ARG A 34 8.85 -1.15 5.54
N GLU A 35 9.26 -1.56 4.35
CA GLU A 35 8.33 -2.10 3.34
C GLU A 35 7.64 -3.38 3.82
N LEU A 36 8.37 -4.29 4.49
CA LEU A 36 7.78 -5.49 5.11
C LEU A 36 6.75 -5.14 6.19
N SER A 37 7.02 -4.12 6.99
CA SER A 37 6.09 -3.66 8.04
C SER A 37 4.83 -3.08 7.41
N ASP A 38 4.96 -2.27 6.36
CA ASP A 38 3.83 -1.64 5.69
C ASP A 38 2.97 -2.66 4.94
N VAL A 39 3.58 -3.66 4.29
CA VAL A 39 2.86 -4.77 3.67
C VAL A 39 2.13 -5.60 4.73
N SER A 40 2.77 -5.89 5.87
CA SER A 40 2.14 -6.65 6.96
C SER A 40 0.89 -5.96 7.48
N ARG A 41 0.85 -4.63 7.55
CA ARG A 41 -0.36 -3.90 7.99
C ARG A 41 -1.54 -4.04 7.03
N ARG A 42 -1.28 -4.29 5.74
CA ARG A 42 -2.31 -4.39 4.71
C ARG A 42 -2.75 -5.83 4.45
N ALA A 43 -2.07 -6.82 5.02
CA ALA A 43 -2.35 -8.23 4.79
C ALA A 43 -3.80 -8.59 5.14
N ASP A 44 -4.34 -7.97 6.19
CA ASP A 44 -5.69 -8.22 6.68
C ASP A 44 -6.77 -7.33 6.04
N ASN A 45 -6.39 -6.38 5.17
CA ASN A 45 -7.32 -5.44 4.55
C ASN A 45 -8.49 -6.12 3.83
N PRO A 46 -8.29 -7.19 3.01
CA PRO A 46 -9.41 -7.86 2.36
C PRO A 46 -10.41 -8.45 3.37
N SER A 47 -9.89 -9.06 4.45
CA SER A 47 -10.71 -9.63 5.52
C SER A 47 -11.47 -8.55 6.30
N LEU A 48 -10.85 -7.40 6.55
CA LEU A 48 -11.49 -6.25 7.19
C LEU A 48 -12.57 -5.64 6.28
N MET A 49 -12.27 -5.48 5.00
CA MET A 49 -13.24 -4.95 4.02
C MET A 49 -14.45 -5.88 3.87
N ALA A 50 -14.24 -7.20 3.89
CA ALA A 50 -15.32 -8.17 3.83
C ALA A 50 -16.24 -8.17 5.07
N GLN A 51 -15.83 -7.54 6.18
CA GLN A 51 -16.65 -7.39 7.39
C GLN A 51 -17.48 -6.10 7.40
N LEU A 52 -17.22 -5.18 6.47
CA LEU A 52 -18.00 -3.95 6.39
C LEU A 52 -19.41 -4.27 5.91
N ALA A 53 -20.39 -3.57 6.48
CA ALA A 53 -21.76 -3.67 6.00
C ALA A 53 -21.84 -3.13 4.56
N ASP A 54 -22.53 -3.88 3.71
CA ASP A 54 -22.94 -3.35 2.42
C ASP A 54 -24.02 -2.28 2.67
N LEU A 55 -23.75 -1.06 2.22
CA LEU A 55 -24.65 0.08 2.38
C LEU A 55 -25.64 0.19 1.22
N ASP A 56 -25.54 -0.69 0.21
CA ASP A 56 -26.38 -0.67 -0.99
C ASP A 56 -26.32 0.68 -1.73
N VAL A 57 -25.15 1.33 -1.71
CA VAL A 57 -24.93 2.61 -2.39
C VAL A 57 -24.58 2.33 -3.85
N ASP A 58 -25.42 2.80 -4.75
CA ASP A 58 -25.22 2.59 -6.17
C ASP A 58 -24.07 3.48 -6.72
N ILE A 59 -23.19 2.89 -7.53
CA ILE A 59 -22.05 3.60 -8.13
C ILE A 59 -22.50 4.75 -9.02
N SER A 60 -23.63 4.60 -9.73
CA SER A 60 -24.19 5.64 -10.59
C SER A 60 -24.65 6.86 -9.79
N GLU A 61 -25.23 6.66 -8.60
CA GLU A 61 -25.62 7.75 -7.69
C GLU A 61 -24.39 8.55 -7.22
N ILE A 62 -23.30 7.86 -6.88
CA ILE A 62 -22.03 8.51 -6.50
C ILE A 62 -21.49 9.37 -7.64
N VAL A 63 -21.47 8.83 -8.86
CA VAL A 63 -20.97 9.53 -10.05
C VAL A 63 -21.85 10.73 -10.37
N GLU A 64 -23.17 10.56 -10.35
CA GLU A 64 -24.11 11.63 -10.62
C GLU A 64 -23.95 12.78 -9.61
N THR A 65 -23.85 12.46 -8.31
CA THR A 65 -23.65 13.46 -7.24
C THR A 65 -22.34 14.23 -7.44
N LEU A 66 -21.27 13.54 -7.81
CA LEU A 66 -19.97 14.18 -8.08
C LEU A 66 -20.02 15.13 -9.27
N GLU A 67 -20.72 14.75 -10.35
CA GLU A 67 -20.87 15.60 -11.53
C GLU A 67 -21.76 16.82 -11.24
N GLN A 68 -22.82 16.66 -10.45
CA GLN A 68 -23.67 17.78 -10.00
C GLN A 68 -22.86 18.82 -9.19
N GLU A 69 -22.04 18.37 -8.23
CA GLU A 69 -21.16 19.25 -7.44
C GLU A 69 -20.11 19.97 -8.30
N ARG A 70 -19.53 19.29 -9.28
CA ARG A 70 -18.57 19.91 -10.22
C ARG A 70 -19.22 20.98 -11.08
N ALA A 71 -20.45 20.75 -11.54
CA ALA A 71 -21.19 21.71 -12.36
C ALA A 71 -21.65 22.95 -11.56
N ALA A 72 -21.76 22.84 -10.23
CA ALA A 72 -22.16 23.93 -9.35
C ALA A 72 -21.00 24.86 -8.93
N ARG A 73 -19.75 24.54 -9.29
CA ARG A 73 -18.53 25.28 -8.95
C ARG A 73 -18.10 26.26 -10.03
#